data_AF-A0AA40SX89-F1
#
_entry.id   AF-A0AA40SX89-F1
#
_cell.length_a   1.000
_cell.length_b   1.000
_cell.length_c   1.000
_cell.angle_alpha   90.00
_cell.angle_beta   90.00
_cell.angle_gamma   90.00
#
_symmetry.space_group_name_H-M   'P 1'
#
loop_
_entity.id
_entity.type
_entity.pdbx_description
1 polymer ?
#
loop_
_entity_poly.entity_id
_entity_poly.type
_entity_poly.pdbx_seq_one_letter_code
_entity_poly.pdbx_strand_id
1 'polypeptide(L)'
;MSKKSSSTIGIQSKAKLGEQIRNIADRLKQETEVQIKATSRILGAAAQISENHDRLINEVVDMVEEDLNKQTQTYSKDIYTVDILKQQFKTLREAKDYFKLKATSWESLAKKLNDSSSQKLILETKPQSCQVLESNYIGKFENNGKNSEGLTVHLEADVAEMFPNAQAVNEALRFLIRVTKNSC
;
A
#
# COMPACT_ATOMS: atom_id res chain seq x y z
N MET A 1 62.80 17.64 68.37
CA MET A 1 61.39 18.07 68.32
C MET A 1 60.86 17.83 66.91
N SER A 2 60.01 16.82 66.73
CA SER A 2 59.52 16.42 65.40
C SER A 2 58.09 16.91 65.22
N LYS A 3 57.86 17.86 64.31
CA LYS A 3 56.50 18.20 63.85
C LYS A 3 56.16 17.29 62.66
N LYS A 4 55.23 16.38 62.88
CA LYS A 4 54.65 15.48 61.87
C LYS A 4 53.56 16.25 61.13
N SER A 5 53.86 16.68 59.91
CA SER A 5 52.87 17.25 58.99
C SER A 5 52.14 16.11 58.28
N SER A 6 50.90 15.85 58.67
CA SER A 6 50.01 14.93 57.96
C SER A 6 48.56 15.43 58.03
N SER A 7 48.17 16.33 57.12
CA SER A 7 46.76 16.56 56.77
C SER A 7 46.65 17.47 55.54
N THR A 8 46.62 16.89 54.34
CA THR A 8 46.26 17.63 53.11
C THR A 8 45.75 16.72 51.97
N ILE A 9 46.09 15.43 52.00
CA ILE A 9 45.72 14.45 50.96
C ILE A 9 44.21 14.13 50.93
N GLY A 10 43.51 14.20 52.07
CA GLY A 10 42.08 13.85 52.15
C GLY A 10 41.10 14.87 51.57
N ILE A 11 41.53 16.12 51.35
CA ILE A 11 40.65 17.19 50.85
C ILE A 11 40.64 17.21 49.31
N GLN A 12 41.75 16.87 48.67
CA GLN A 12 41.87 16.85 47.20
C GLN A 12 41.07 15.72 46.54
N SER A 13 40.93 14.56 47.19
CA SER A 13 40.16 13.42 46.66
C SER A 13 38.64 13.66 46.69
N LYS A 14 38.12 14.32 47.73
CA LYS A 14 36.71 14.74 47.80
C LYS A 14 36.37 15.83 46.78
N ALA A 15 37.26 16.79 46.56
CA ALA A 15 37.08 17.81 45.53
C ALA A 15 36.99 17.18 44.12
N LYS A 16 37.79 16.15 43.86
CA LYS A 16 37.82 15.41 42.58
C LYS A 16 36.56 14.58 42.33
N LEU A 17 35.99 13.96 43.36
CA LEU A 17 34.76 13.18 43.24
C LEU A 17 33.54 14.08 42.93
N GLY A 18 33.43 15.23 43.58
CA GLY A 18 32.33 16.16 43.32
C GLY A 18 32.35 16.76 41.91
N GLU A 19 33.52 16.92 41.32
CA GLU A 19 33.67 17.32 39.92
C GLU A 19 33.27 16.20 38.96
N GLN A 20 33.65 14.94 39.25
CA GLN A 20 33.19 13.78 38.48
C GLN A 20 31.67 13.64 38.51
N ILE A 21 31.03 13.82 39.66
CA ILE A 21 29.57 13.77 39.78
C ILE A 21 28.90 14.87 38.94
N ARG A 22 29.44 16.10 38.95
CA ARG A 22 28.94 17.19 38.10
C ARG A 22 29.11 16.89 36.61
N ASN A 23 30.28 16.43 36.17
CA ASN A 23 30.50 16.05 34.78
C ASN A 23 29.56 14.93 34.32
N ILE A 24 29.28 13.95 35.19
CA ILE A 24 28.31 12.89 34.87
C ILE A 24 26.90 13.48 34.74
N ALA A 25 26.49 14.36 35.66
CA ALA A 25 25.18 15.01 35.61
C ALA A 25 25.01 15.86 34.35
N ASP A 26 26.02 16.64 33.97
CA ASP A 26 26.00 17.48 32.76
C ASP A 26 25.91 16.62 31.49
N ARG A 27 26.66 15.51 31.45
CA ARG A 27 26.58 14.57 30.32
C ARG A 27 25.20 13.92 30.21
N LEU A 28 24.64 13.44 31.32
CA LEU A 28 23.30 12.85 31.35
C LEU A 28 22.23 13.84 30.90
N LYS A 29 22.36 15.11 31.30
CA LYS A 29 21.45 16.18 30.87
C LYS A 29 21.53 16.39 29.35
N GLN A 30 22.73 16.50 28.79
CA GLN A 30 22.92 16.66 27.34
C GLN A 30 22.36 15.47 26.54
N GLU A 31 22.63 14.25 27.00
CA GLU A 31 22.10 13.04 26.35
C GLU A 31 20.57 13.02 26.36
N THR A 32 19.95 13.40 27.48
CA THR A 32 18.50 13.49 27.60
C THR A 32 17.92 14.54 26.64
N GLU A 33 18.54 15.72 26.51
CA GLU A 33 18.10 16.75 25.56
C GLU A 33 18.16 16.25 24.10
N VAL A 34 19.22 15.51 23.75
CA VAL A 34 19.35 14.90 22.42
C VAL A 34 18.28 13.83 22.20
N GLN A 35 18.02 12.97 23.19
CA GLN A 35 16.99 11.94 23.11
C GLN A 35 15.58 12.54 22.95
N ILE A 36 15.25 13.57 23.73
CA ILE A 36 13.97 14.29 23.62
C ILE A 36 13.82 14.83 22.20
N LYS A 37 14.85 15.52 21.68
CA LYS A 37 14.83 16.08 20.33
C LYS A 37 14.67 15.01 19.25
N ALA A 38 15.38 13.89 19.36
CA ALA A 38 15.26 12.77 18.43
C ALA A 38 13.84 12.17 18.47
N THR A 39 13.31 11.94 19.67
CA THR A 39 11.97 11.40 19.88
C THR A 39 10.89 12.32 19.32
N SER A 40 10.98 13.63 19.55
CA SER A 40 10.03 14.60 19.00
C SER A 40 10.04 14.62 17.47
N ARG A 41 11.21 14.46 16.83
CA ARG A 41 11.32 14.36 15.37
C ARG A 41 10.69 13.08 14.83
N ILE A 42 10.94 11.94 15.48
CA ILE A 42 10.32 10.65 15.13
C ILE A 42 8.80 10.75 15.25
N LEU A 43 8.30 11.33 16.35
CA LEU A 43 6.86 11.52 16.56
C LEU A 43 6.22 12.42 15.50
N GLY A 44 6.89 13.52 15.12
CA GLY A 44 6.43 14.40 14.04
C GLY A 44 6.36 13.69 12.69
N ALA A 45 7.39 12.92 12.33
CA ALA A 45 7.38 12.12 11.11
C ALA A 45 6.28 11.04 11.13
N ALA A 46 6.07 10.37 12.26
CA ALA A 46 5.00 9.40 12.42
C ALA A 46 3.61 10.02 12.26
N ALA A 47 3.39 11.23 12.80
CA ALA A 47 2.13 11.96 12.62
C ALA A 47 1.88 12.28 11.14
N GLN A 48 2.90 12.75 10.42
CA GLN A 48 2.80 13.03 8.98
C GLN A 48 2.53 11.76 8.16
N ILE A 49 3.15 10.64 8.51
CA ILE A 49 2.90 9.34 7.86
C ILE A 49 1.46 8.89 8.10
N SER A 50 0.91 9.08 9.30
CA SER A 50 -0.49 8.77 9.59
C SER A 50 -1.45 9.58 8.72
N GLU A 51 -1.21 10.89 8.60
CA GLU A 51 -2.02 11.76 7.75
C GLU A 51 -1.96 11.33 6.27
N ASN A 52 -0.77 10.97 5.79
CA ASN A 52 -0.61 10.44 4.43
C ASN A 52 -1.36 9.11 4.24
N HIS A 53 -1.32 8.22 5.23
CA HIS A 53 -2.06 6.95 5.18
C HIS A 53 -3.57 7.18 5.14
N ASP A 54 -4.10 8.08 5.97
CA ASP A 54 -5.53 8.42 5.95
C ASP A 54 -5.95 8.97 4.58
N ARG A 55 -5.11 9.81 3.96
CA ARG A 55 -5.34 10.32 2.60
C ARG A 55 -5.32 9.20 1.55
N LEU A 56 -4.32 8.31 1.58
CA LEU A 56 -4.24 7.20 0.63
C LEU A 56 -5.43 6.26 0.76
N ILE A 57 -5.87 5.99 2.00
CA ILE A 57 -7.07 5.19 2.24
C ILE A 57 -8.27 5.84 1.56
N ASN A 58 -8.49 7.13 1.76
CA ASN A 58 -9.62 7.84 1.15
C ASN A 58 -9.53 7.84 -0.39
N GLU A 59 -8.36 8.11 -0.98
CA GLU A 59 -8.19 8.11 -2.44
C GLU A 59 -8.43 6.73 -3.06
N VAL A 60 -7.93 5.67 -2.43
CA VAL A 60 -8.19 4.29 -2.89
C VAL A 60 -9.66 3.93 -2.74
N VAL A 61 -10.33 4.37 -1.66
CA VAL A 61 -11.77 4.17 -1.47
C VAL A 61 -12.54 4.87 -2.57
N ASP A 62 -12.26 6.14 -2.85
CA ASP A 62 -12.92 6.92 -3.89
C ASP A 62 -12.73 6.26 -5.27
N MET A 63 -11.50 5.84 -5.59
CA MET A 63 -11.21 5.19 -6.88
C MET A 63 -11.91 3.83 -7.02
N VAL A 64 -11.90 3.01 -5.97
CA VAL A 64 -12.58 1.70 -5.96
C VAL A 64 -14.09 1.89 -6.04
N GLU A 65 -14.65 2.87 -5.32
CA GLU A 65 -16.07 3.18 -5.36
C GLU A 65 -16.49 3.72 -6.74
N GLU A 66 -15.69 4.59 -7.35
CA GLU A 66 -15.88 5.02 -8.73
C GLU A 66 -15.87 3.85 -9.71
N ASP A 67 -14.90 2.94 -9.58
CA ASP A 67 -14.79 1.78 -10.47
C ASP A 67 -15.92 0.78 -10.27
N LEU A 68 -16.40 0.59 -9.04
CA LEU A 68 -17.60 -0.19 -8.75
C LEU A 68 -18.85 0.49 -9.31
N ASN A 69 -18.97 1.82 -9.21
CA ASN A 69 -20.10 2.56 -9.76
C ASN A 69 -20.10 2.53 -11.30
N LYS A 70 -18.93 2.68 -11.94
CA LYS A 70 -18.76 2.50 -13.40
C LYS A 70 -19.16 1.09 -13.80
N GLN A 71 -18.69 0.07 -13.08
CA GLN A 71 -19.09 -1.32 -13.31
C GLN A 71 -20.61 -1.48 -13.18
N THR A 72 -21.22 -1.00 -12.10
CA THR A 72 -22.66 -1.12 -11.87
C THR A 72 -23.47 -0.40 -12.95
N GLN A 73 -23.02 0.75 -13.44
CA GLN A 73 -23.63 1.44 -14.59
C GLN A 73 -23.44 0.64 -15.90
N THR A 74 -22.30 -0.01 -16.11
CA THR A 74 -22.11 -0.88 -17.29
C THR A 74 -22.95 -2.15 -17.23
N TYR A 75 -23.15 -2.75 -16.04
CA TYR A 75 -23.95 -3.96 -15.86
C TYR A 75 -25.46 -3.69 -15.90
N SER A 76 -25.91 -2.52 -15.42
CA SER A 76 -27.33 -2.16 -15.42
C SER A 76 -27.87 -1.69 -16.77
N LYS A 77 -26.99 -1.29 -17.70
CA LYS A 77 -27.39 -0.77 -19.02
C LYS A 77 -27.87 -1.85 -19.99
N ASP A 78 -27.47 -3.11 -19.78
CA ASP A 78 -27.62 -4.20 -20.75
C ASP A 78 -28.52 -5.35 -20.28
N ILE A 79 -29.22 -5.23 -19.14
CA ILE A 79 -30.21 -6.25 -18.75
C ILE A 79 -31.49 -6.03 -19.56
N TYR A 80 -31.63 -6.81 -20.62
CA TYR A 80 -32.82 -6.82 -21.46
C TYR A 80 -33.86 -7.76 -20.86
N THR A 81 -34.91 -7.18 -20.27
CA THR A 81 -36.13 -7.90 -19.87
C THR A 81 -37.16 -7.83 -21.00
N VAL A 82 -38.05 -8.83 -21.07
CA VAL A 82 -39.11 -8.92 -22.10
C VAL A 82 -39.95 -7.64 -22.17
N ASP A 83 -40.26 -7.03 -21.03
CA ASP A 83 -41.08 -5.82 -20.97
C ASP A 83 -40.36 -4.60 -21.56
N ILE A 84 -39.05 -4.46 -21.29
CA ILE A 84 -38.21 -3.39 -21.85
C ILE A 84 -38.14 -3.53 -23.38
N LEU A 85 -37.98 -4.77 -23.88
CA LEU A 85 -37.92 -5.04 -25.31
C LEU A 85 -39.26 -4.75 -26.02
N LYS A 86 -40.39 -5.09 -25.39
CA LYS A 86 -41.73 -4.78 -25.91
C LYS A 86 -42.05 -3.29 -25.85
N GLN A 87 -41.45 -2.55 -24.91
CA GLN A 87 -41.58 -1.10 -24.83
C GLN A 87 -40.77 -0.41 -25.94
N GLN A 88 -39.58 -0.92 -26.25
CA GLN A 88 -38.72 -0.35 -27.30
C GLN A 88 -39.13 -0.73 -28.72
N PHE A 89 -39.67 -1.93 -28.92
CA PHE A 89 -40.02 -2.46 -30.23
C PHE A 89 -41.47 -2.94 -30.26
N LYS A 90 -42.25 -2.49 -31.24
CA LYS A 90 -43.68 -2.85 -31.36
C LYS A 90 -43.88 -4.28 -31.82
N THR A 91 -42.91 -4.85 -32.53
CA THR A 91 -42.97 -6.22 -33.03
C THR A 91 -41.66 -6.97 -32.82
N LEU A 92 -41.75 -8.29 -32.64
CA LEU A 92 -40.56 -9.15 -32.50
C LEU A 92 -39.70 -9.12 -33.78
N ARG A 93 -40.32 -8.93 -34.94
CA ARG A 93 -39.63 -8.85 -36.23
C ARG A 93 -38.69 -7.64 -36.28
N GLU A 94 -39.17 -6.49 -35.86
CA GLU A 94 -38.42 -5.24 -35.79
C GLU A 94 -37.22 -5.35 -34.83
N ALA A 95 -37.44 -5.92 -33.64
CA ALA A 95 -36.37 -6.16 -32.68
C ALA A 95 -35.30 -7.12 -33.24
N LYS A 96 -35.73 -8.20 -33.90
CA LYS A 96 -34.82 -9.17 -34.52
C LYS A 96 -33.97 -8.55 -35.61
N ASP A 97 -34.54 -7.67 -36.43
CA ASP A 97 -33.83 -6.98 -37.50
C ASP A 97 -32.83 -5.96 -36.94
N TYR A 98 -33.19 -5.25 -35.86
CA TYR A 98 -32.31 -4.30 -35.18
C TYR A 98 -31.07 -4.98 -34.59
N PHE A 99 -31.27 -6.03 -33.80
CA PHE A 99 -30.17 -6.78 -33.17
C PHE A 99 -29.49 -7.77 -34.12
N LYS A 100 -30.08 -8.00 -35.30
CA LYS A 100 -29.64 -9.01 -36.29
C LYS A 100 -29.55 -10.42 -35.67
N LEU A 101 -30.42 -10.73 -34.72
CA LEU A 101 -30.46 -11.99 -33.98
C LEU A 101 -31.68 -12.83 -34.35
N LYS A 102 -31.48 -14.14 -34.48
CA LYS A 102 -32.57 -15.10 -34.68
C LYS A 102 -33.15 -15.53 -33.34
N ALA A 103 -34.41 -15.16 -33.10
CA ALA A 103 -35.21 -15.60 -31.96
C ALA A 103 -36.61 -16.05 -32.43
N THR A 104 -37.19 -17.00 -31.70
CA THR A 104 -38.55 -17.52 -31.90
C THR A 104 -39.58 -16.91 -30.94
N SER A 105 -39.11 -16.33 -29.83
CA SER A 105 -39.94 -15.63 -28.84
C SER A 105 -39.19 -14.44 -28.24
N TRP A 106 -39.91 -13.57 -27.52
CA TRP A 106 -39.30 -12.43 -26.82
C TRP A 106 -38.38 -12.87 -25.70
N GLU A 107 -38.73 -13.94 -24.98
CA GLU A 107 -37.93 -14.53 -23.91
C GLU A 107 -36.62 -15.07 -24.50
N SER A 108 -36.70 -15.71 -25.67
CA SER A 108 -35.53 -16.24 -26.38
C SER A 108 -34.62 -15.12 -26.89
N LEU A 109 -35.20 -13.98 -27.31
CA LEU A 109 -34.44 -12.79 -27.70
C LEU A 109 -33.77 -12.12 -26.50
N ALA A 110 -34.51 -11.89 -25.42
CA ALA A 110 -33.99 -11.32 -24.16
C ALA A 110 -32.84 -12.16 -23.61
N LYS A 111 -33.04 -13.48 -23.52
CA LYS A 111 -31.99 -14.40 -23.10
C LYS A 111 -30.75 -14.31 -24.00
N LYS A 112 -30.93 -14.34 -25.32
CA LYS A 112 -29.81 -14.20 -26.27
C LYS A 112 -29.08 -12.86 -26.13
N LEU A 113 -29.79 -11.76 -25.88
CA LEU A 113 -29.18 -10.45 -25.69
C LEU A 113 -28.39 -10.38 -24.39
N ASN A 114 -28.93 -10.94 -23.29
CA ASN A 114 -28.24 -11.02 -22.01
C ASN A 114 -27.02 -11.96 -22.08
N ASP A 115 -27.14 -13.10 -22.78
CA ASP A 115 -26.05 -14.04 -23.03
C ASP A 115 -24.97 -13.42 -23.95
N SER A 116 -25.39 -12.65 -24.97
CA SER A 116 -24.46 -11.99 -25.92
C SER A 116 -23.78 -10.76 -25.32
N SER A 117 -24.46 -9.99 -24.46
CA SER A 117 -23.85 -8.91 -23.67
C SER A 117 -22.82 -9.49 -22.70
N SER A 118 -23.14 -10.62 -22.06
CA SER A 118 -22.18 -11.37 -21.23
C SER A 118 -20.98 -11.89 -22.04
N GLN A 119 -21.16 -12.29 -23.31
CA GLN A 119 -20.05 -12.69 -24.19
C GLN A 119 -19.26 -11.51 -24.79
N LYS A 120 -19.86 -10.33 -24.96
CA LYS A 120 -19.13 -9.12 -25.36
C LYS A 120 -18.13 -8.70 -24.27
N LEU A 121 -18.47 -8.96 -23.01
CA LEU A 121 -17.55 -8.87 -21.87
C LEU A 121 -16.37 -9.86 -21.97
N ILE A 122 -16.53 -11.00 -22.64
CA ILE A 122 -15.51 -12.05 -22.81
C ILE A 122 -14.67 -11.84 -24.10
N LEU A 123 -15.11 -11.01 -25.05
CA LEU A 123 -14.37 -10.77 -26.30
C LEU A 123 -13.55 -9.48 -26.32
N GLU A 124 -13.80 -8.53 -25.42
CA GLU A 124 -12.78 -7.52 -25.03
C GLU A 124 -11.88 -7.96 -23.88
N THR A 125 -12.15 -9.12 -23.28
CA THR A 125 -11.18 -9.83 -22.44
C THR A 125 -10.83 -11.16 -23.09
N LYS A 126 -9.95 -11.13 -24.10
CA LYS A 126 -9.22 -12.36 -24.46
C LYS A 126 -8.67 -12.94 -23.14
N PRO A 127 -9.05 -14.18 -22.78
CA PRO A 127 -8.87 -14.67 -21.43
C PRO A 127 -7.41 -15.05 -21.23
N GLN A 128 -6.70 -14.32 -20.39
CA GLN A 128 -5.74 -14.98 -19.53
C GLN A 128 -6.51 -15.44 -18.30
N SER A 129 -7.17 -16.59 -18.48
CA SER A 129 -7.60 -17.46 -17.41
C SER A 129 -6.46 -17.58 -16.42
N CYS A 130 -6.75 -17.20 -15.17
CA CYS A 130 -6.20 -17.83 -14.00
C CYS A 130 -6.10 -19.33 -14.26
N GLN A 131 -4.89 -19.87 -14.34
CA GLN A 131 -4.65 -21.12 -13.67
C GLN A 131 -3.83 -20.77 -12.45
N VAL A 132 -4.47 -20.98 -11.31
CA VAL A 132 -3.87 -21.05 -9.99
C VAL A 132 -2.55 -21.80 -10.11
N LEU A 133 -1.45 -21.14 -9.75
CA LEU A 133 -0.35 -21.85 -9.11
C LEU A 133 0.12 -21.03 -7.92
N GLU A 134 -0.08 -21.64 -6.76
CA GLU A 134 0.86 -21.52 -5.67
C GLU A 134 2.29 -21.49 -6.21
N SER A 135 3.02 -20.51 -5.69
CA SER A 135 4.48 -20.48 -5.56
C SER A 135 5.34 -20.17 -6.79
N ASN A 136 6.01 -19.03 -6.64
CA ASN A 136 7.42 -18.74 -6.94
C ASN A 136 7.86 -18.52 -8.41
N TYR A 137 8.79 -17.56 -8.51
CA TYR A 137 9.73 -17.24 -9.61
C TYR A 137 9.34 -16.16 -10.64
N ILE A 138 10.08 -15.05 -10.54
CA ILE A 138 10.91 -14.40 -11.58
C ILE A 138 10.29 -14.19 -12.97
N GLY A 139 10.07 -12.90 -13.28
CA GLY A 139 10.56 -12.22 -14.48
C GLY A 139 10.06 -12.66 -15.86
N LYS A 140 9.42 -11.74 -16.59
CA LYS A 140 10.06 -11.04 -17.73
C LYS A 140 9.17 -9.90 -18.26
N PHE A 141 9.80 -8.73 -18.36
CA PHE A 141 9.37 -7.58 -19.15
C PHE A 141 9.47 -7.88 -20.66
N GLU A 142 8.63 -7.21 -21.47
CA GLU A 142 8.94 -6.54 -22.76
C GLU A 142 7.62 -5.95 -23.31
N ASN A 143 7.29 -4.67 -23.11
CA ASN A 143 7.75 -3.42 -23.74
C ASN A 143 7.11 -3.12 -25.12
N ASN A 144 6.13 -2.20 -25.15
CA ASN A 144 6.07 -1.01 -26.02
C ASN A 144 4.74 -0.25 -25.74
N GLY A 145 4.65 1.06 -25.49
CA GLY A 145 5.63 2.13 -25.45
C GLY A 145 4.86 3.42 -25.09
N LYS A 146 4.88 3.77 -23.80
CA LYS A 146 4.60 5.12 -23.26
C LYS A 146 5.41 5.26 -21.98
N ASN A 147 6.72 5.44 -22.17
CA ASN A 147 7.73 5.97 -21.23
C ASN A 147 7.31 5.92 -19.75
N SER A 148 7.20 4.72 -19.19
CA SER A 148 7.31 4.54 -17.75
C SER A 148 8.77 4.80 -17.41
N GLU A 149 9.11 6.06 -17.19
CA GLU A 149 10.25 6.40 -16.34
C GLU A 149 9.97 5.64 -15.03
N GLY A 150 10.65 4.52 -14.88
CA GLY A 150 10.42 3.58 -13.79
C GLY A 150 10.45 4.37 -12.49
N LEU A 151 9.52 4.06 -11.59
CA LEU A 151 9.46 4.63 -10.25
C LEU A 151 10.81 4.36 -9.56
N THR A 152 11.77 5.25 -9.78
CA THR A 152 13.15 5.09 -9.32
C THR A 152 13.12 5.63 -7.90
N VAL A 153 12.77 4.76 -6.97
CA VAL A 153 12.77 5.08 -5.55
C VAL A 153 14.23 5.29 -5.15
N HIS A 154 14.64 6.55 -5.04
CA HIS A 154 15.96 6.94 -4.61
C HIS A 154 16.04 6.78 -3.08
N LEU A 155 16.72 5.73 -2.64
CA LEU A 155 17.04 5.51 -1.22
C LEU A 155 18.27 6.35 -0.85
N GLU A 156 18.33 6.83 0.39
CA GLU A 156 19.54 7.46 0.94
C GLU A 156 20.71 6.46 0.93
N ALA A 157 21.95 6.95 0.84
CA ALA A 157 23.13 6.11 0.57
C ALA A 157 23.37 5.02 1.62
N ASP A 158 23.08 5.33 2.89
CA ASP A 158 23.11 4.41 4.02
C ASP A 158 21.99 3.36 3.98
N VAL A 159 20.79 3.75 3.54
CA VAL A 159 19.65 2.84 3.34
C VAL A 159 19.90 1.91 2.15
N ALA A 160 20.49 2.43 1.08
CA ALA A 160 20.90 1.66 -0.09
C ALA A 160 22.07 0.71 0.24
N GLU A 161 22.96 1.09 1.16
CA GLU A 161 24.01 0.20 1.68
C GLU A 161 23.41 -0.95 2.51
N MET A 162 22.43 -0.65 3.36
CA MET A 162 21.80 -1.64 4.25
C MET A 162 20.77 -2.54 3.55
N PHE A 163 20.07 -2.01 2.53
CA PHE A 163 19.09 -2.72 1.71
C PHE A 163 19.44 -2.59 0.23
N PRO A 164 20.49 -3.27 -0.24
CA PRO A 164 21.03 -3.09 -1.59
C PRO A 164 20.11 -3.61 -2.70
N ASN A 165 19.07 -4.37 -2.36
CA ASN A 165 18.11 -4.90 -3.31
C ASN A 165 16.74 -5.18 -2.68
N ALA A 166 15.74 -5.38 -3.54
CA ALA A 166 14.36 -5.66 -3.13
C ALA A 166 14.21 -6.95 -2.30
N GLN A 167 15.14 -7.91 -2.41
CA GLN A 167 15.10 -9.13 -1.61
C GLN A 167 15.46 -8.86 -0.15
N ALA A 168 16.45 -7.99 0.12
CA ALA A 168 16.80 -7.57 1.48
C ALA A 168 15.63 -6.86 2.18
N VAL A 169 14.91 -6.01 1.44
CA VAL A 169 13.71 -5.30 1.92
C VAL A 169 12.60 -6.30 2.27
N ASN A 170 12.32 -7.26 1.40
CA ASN A 170 11.26 -8.25 1.63
C ASN A 170 11.56 -9.17 2.82
N GLU A 171 12.82 -9.53 3.04
CA GLU A 171 13.22 -10.32 4.21
C GLU A 171 13.10 -9.53 5.51
N ALA A 172 13.48 -8.25 5.51
CA ALA A 172 13.27 -7.37 6.66
C ALA A 172 11.78 -7.22 6.99
N LEU A 173 10.94 -7.07 5.96
CA LEU A 173 9.49 -6.97 6.11
C LEU A 173 8.90 -8.27 6.69
N ARG A 174 9.33 -9.43 6.17
CA ARG A 174 8.92 -10.75 6.69
C ARG A 174 9.36 -10.96 8.13
N PHE A 175 10.58 -10.53 8.48
CA PHE A 175 11.10 -10.60 9.83
C PHE A 175 10.27 -9.74 10.79
N LEU A 176 9.96 -8.51 10.41
CA LEU A 176 9.12 -7.60 11.19
C LEU A 176 7.73 -8.18 11.44
N ILE A 177 7.09 -8.73 10.41
CA ILE A 177 5.78 -9.40 10.52
C ILE A 177 5.86 -10.61 11.45
N ARG A 178 6.96 -11.39 11.40
CA ARG A 178 7.16 -12.56 12.26
C ARG A 178 7.35 -12.17 13.73
N VAL A 179 8.16 -11.15 14.00
CA VAL A 179 8.41 -10.67 15.37
C VAL A 179 7.15 -10.07 15.98
N THR A 180 6.40 -9.29 15.20
CA THR A 180 5.15 -8.65 15.67
C THR A 180 4.02 -9.67 15.89
N LYS A 181 3.88 -10.70 15.03
CA LYS A 181 2.90 -11.78 15.23
C LYS A 181 3.19 -12.68 16.44
N ASN A 182 4.45 -12.82 16.83
CA ASN A 182 4.84 -13.64 17.98
C ASN A 182 4.84 -12.87 19.31
N SER A 183 4.44 -11.59 19.30
CA SER A 183 4.38 -10.70 20.48
C SER A 183 2.96 -10.53 21.04
N CYS A 184 2.01 -11.37 20.61
CA CYS A 184 0.64 -11.47 21.15
C CYS A 184 0.40 -12.83 21.79
#